data_AF-A0A7I8JS84-F1
#
_entry.id   AF-A0A7I8JS84-F1
#
_cell.length_a   1.000
_cell.length_b   1.000
_cell.length_c   1.000
_cell.angle_alpha   90.00
_cell.angle_beta   90.00
_cell.angle_gamma   90.00
#
_symmetry.space_group_name_H-M   'P 1'
#
loop_
_entity.id
_entity.type
_entity.pdbx_description
1 polymer ?
#
loop_
_entity_poly.entity_id
_entity_poly.type
_entity_poly.pdbx_seq_one_letter_code
_entity_poly.pdbx_strand_id
1 'polypeptide(L)'
;MVITTLPSLSETKPSLHLKICLPKDGPSAAQLAHERSPPPATRDSIEERRKKISRYMKKRTRRNFGRNIKYACRKVLADSQPRVRGRFAKAKVHEMTATAP
;
A
#
# COMPACT_ATOMS: atom_id res chain seq x y z
N MET A 1 -3.12 14.99 39.31
CA MET A 1 -3.89 13.76 39.06
C MET A 1 -5.36 14.16 38.96
N VAL A 2 -5.90 14.28 37.74
CA VAL A 2 -7.34 14.47 37.54
C VAL A 2 -7.86 13.23 36.83
N ILE A 3 -8.61 12.43 37.57
CA ILE A 3 -9.24 11.21 37.11
C ILE A 3 -10.56 11.63 36.47
N THR A 4 -10.63 11.69 35.14
CA THR A 4 -11.92 11.75 34.44
C THR A 4 -12.33 10.34 34.09
N THR A 5 -13.36 9.87 34.76
CA THR A 5 -14.07 8.61 34.51
C THR A 5 -14.85 8.64 33.19
N LEU A 6 -14.93 7.46 32.57
CA LEU A 6 -15.69 7.06 31.38
C LEU A 6 -17.15 7.52 31.35
N PRO A 7 -17.76 7.56 30.15
CA PRO A 7 -18.77 6.54 29.78
C PRO A 7 -18.46 5.97 28.37
N SER A 8 -18.41 4.67 28.08
CA SER A 8 -19.40 3.60 28.27
C SER A 8 -20.80 3.97 27.78
N LEU A 9 -21.08 3.70 26.50
CA LEU A 9 -22.40 3.38 25.91
C LEU A 9 -22.13 3.14 24.41
N SER A 10 -21.98 1.90 23.94
CA SER A 10 -23.10 1.06 23.48
C SER A 10 -24.20 1.92 22.80
N GLU A 11 -24.24 1.96 21.48
CA GLU A 11 -25.02 1.00 20.69
C GLU A 11 -25.05 1.39 19.20
N THR A 12 -25.26 0.34 18.42
CA THR A 12 -25.38 0.20 16.97
C THR A 12 -26.31 1.19 16.28
N LYS A 13 -25.92 1.68 15.09
CA LYS A 13 -26.81 2.23 14.06
C LYS A 13 -26.05 2.45 12.74
N PRO A 14 -26.75 2.48 11.60
CA PRO A 14 -27.35 1.36 10.92
C PRO A 14 -26.61 1.08 9.60
N SER A 15 -26.93 -0.07 9.00
CA SER A 15 -26.67 -0.44 7.61
C SER A 15 -26.73 0.77 6.66
N LEU A 16 -25.57 1.36 6.36
CA LEU A 16 -25.40 2.13 5.15
C LEU A 16 -25.19 1.09 4.06
N HIS A 17 -26.31 0.63 3.50
CA HIS A 17 -26.31 0.01 2.19
C HIS A 17 -25.58 0.99 1.27
N LEU A 18 -24.31 0.69 0.99
CA LEU A 18 -23.50 1.43 0.06
C LEU A 18 -24.19 1.23 -1.30
N LYS A 19 -25.12 2.13 -1.63
CA LYS A 19 -25.62 2.30 -2.98
C LYS A 19 -24.40 2.75 -3.77
N ILE A 20 -23.66 1.79 -4.29
CA ILE A 20 -22.66 2.01 -5.31
C ILE A 20 -23.47 2.51 -6.51
N CYS A 21 -23.62 3.83 -6.61
CA CYS A 21 -24.02 4.47 -7.85
C CYS A 21 -22.86 4.25 -8.82
N LEU A 22 -22.85 3.12 -9.52
CA LEU A 22 -22.05 2.93 -10.71
C LEU A 22 -22.56 3.95 -11.74
N PRO A 23 -21.71 4.85 -12.27
CA PRO A 23 -22.06 5.61 -13.46
C PRO A 23 -22.38 4.60 -14.57
N LYS A 24 -23.63 4.62 -15.07
CA LYS A 24 -24.11 3.66 -16.08
C LYS A 24 -23.71 4.02 -17.51
N ASP A 25 -23.11 5.19 -17.73
CA ASP A 25 -22.66 5.64 -19.05
C ASP A 25 -21.14 5.78 -19.11
N GLY A 26 -20.44 4.70 -18.72
CA GLY A 26 -19.03 4.53 -19.06
C GLY A 26 -18.92 3.92 -20.47
N PRO A 27 -18.00 4.37 -21.33
CA PRO A 27 -17.75 3.68 -22.60
C PRO A 27 -17.44 2.22 -22.29
N SER A 28 -18.06 1.32 -23.05
CA SER A 28 -17.90 -0.14 -22.97
C SER A 28 -16.48 -0.54 -22.56
N ALA A 29 -16.38 -1.41 -21.55
CA ALA A 29 -15.14 -1.95 -21.01
C ALA A 29 -14.22 -2.61 -22.07
N ALA A 30 -14.70 -2.77 -23.31
CA ALA A 30 -13.92 -3.18 -24.46
C ALA A 30 -12.91 -2.11 -24.96
N GLN A 31 -13.00 -0.84 -24.55
CA GLN A 31 -12.17 0.25 -25.11
C GLN A 31 -10.97 0.66 -24.23
N LEU A 32 -10.84 0.13 -23.01
CA LEU A 32 -9.74 0.44 -22.08
C LEU A 32 -8.52 -0.51 -22.19
N ALA A 33 -8.45 -1.26 -23.28
CA ALA A 33 -7.29 -2.07 -23.66
C ALA A 33 -6.48 -1.40 -24.79
N HIS A 34 -6.22 -0.10 -24.69
CA HIS A 34 -5.14 0.48 -25.49
C HIS A 34 -3.79 0.14 -24.84
N GLU A 35 -3.20 -0.93 -25.39
CA GLU A 35 -1.79 -1.28 -25.37
C GLU A 35 -1.03 -1.07 -24.05
N ARG A 36 -0.97 -2.14 -23.24
CA ARG A 36 0.23 -2.42 -22.42
C ARG A 36 1.33 -3.12 -23.23
N SER A 37 1.40 -2.83 -24.53
CA SER A 37 2.60 -3.14 -25.29
C SER A 37 3.64 -2.08 -24.92
N PRO A 38 4.85 -2.45 -24.46
CA PRO A 38 5.94 -1.48 -24.40
C PRO A 38 6.06 -0.86 -25.79
N PRO A 39 6.09 0.49 -25.92
CA PRO A 39 6.12 1.11 -27.23
C PRO A 39 7.28 0.49 -28.01
N PRO A 40 7.06 0.08 -29.27
CA PRO A 40 8.14 -0.44 -30.08
C PRO A 40 9.27 0.58 -30.04
N ALA A 41 10.53 0.13 -29.97
CA ALA A 41 11.71 0.99 -29.96
C ALA A 41 11.87 1.69 -31.32
N THR A 42 10.87 2.47 -31.71
CA THR A 42 10.83 3.27 -32.91
C THR A 42 11.58 4.56 -32.64
N ARG A 43 12.07 5.14 -33.72
CA ARG A 43 12.86 6.38 -33.75
C ARG A 43 12.07 7.52 -33.07
N ASP A 44 12.26 7.68 -31.76
CA ASP A 44 11.77 8.84 -31.02
C ASP A 44 12.24 10.11 -31.73
N SER A 45 11.34 11.08 -31.92
CA SER A 45 11.75 12.41 -32.37
C SER A 45 12.79 12.98 -31.39
N ILE A 46 13.72 13.80 -31.88
CA ILE A 46 14.77 14.42 -31.05
C ILE A 46 14.16 15.13 -29.84
N GLU A 47 12.98 15.74 -30.01
CA GLU A 47 12.27 16.41 -28.94
C GLU A 47 11.72 15.45 -27.87
N GLU A 48 11.16 14.30 -28.28
CA GLU A 48 10.65 13.28 -27.37
C GLU A 48 11.78 12.65 -26.56
N ARG A 49 12.92 12.38 -27.21
CA ARG A 49 14.14 11.91 -26.54
C ARG A 49 14.61 12.91 -25.49
N ARG A 50 14.66 14.21 -25.82
CA ARG A 50 15.02 15.27 -24.86
C ARG A 50 14.06 15.32 -23.67
N LYS A 51 12.75 15.21 -23.90
CA LYS A 51 11.72 15.14 -22.84
C LYS A 51 11.92 13.93 -21.93
N LYS A 52 12.16 12.73 -22.49
CA LYS A 52 12.43 11.50 -21.72
C LYS A 52 13.70 11.62 -20.87
N ILE A 53 14.80 12.13 -21.45
CA ILE A 53 16.07 12.35 -20.73
C ILE A 53 15.88 13.35 -19.59
N SER A 54 15.21 14.48 -19.84
CA SER A 54 14.94 15.49 -18.80
C SER A 54 14.12 14.90 -17.64
N ARG A 55 13.05 14.14 -17.94
CA ARG A 55 12.25 13.44 -16.94
C ARG A 55 13.10 12.45 -16.13
N TYR A 56 13.96 11.68 -16.80
CA TYR A 56 14.87 10.73 -16.14
C TYR A 56 15.88 11.43 -15.23
N MET A 57 16.55 12.49 -15.68
CA MET A 57 17.50 13.28 -14.89
C MET A 57 16.84 13.86 -13.63
N LYS A 58 15.68 14.51 -13.78
CA LYS A 58 14.89 15.06 -12.67
C LYS A 58 14.42 13.98 -11.68
N LYS A 59 14.16 12.76 -12.15
CA LYS A 59 13.82 11.61 -11.29
C LYS A 59 15.06 11.05 -10.60
N ARG A 60 16.21 11.03 -11.28
CA ARG A 60 17.48 10.49 -10.77
C ARG A 60 18.00 11.29 -9.58
N THR A 61 17.95 12.62 -9.65
CA THR A 61 18.39 13.49 -8.54
C THR A 61 17.54 13.35 -7.28
N ARG A 62 16.26 12.99 -7.43
CA ARG A 62 15.29 12.84 -6.32
C ARG A 62 15.07 11.38 -5.91
N ARG A 63 16.02 10.49 -6.16
CA ARG A 63 15.91 9.09 -5.71
C ARG A 63 16.11 9.02 -4.20
N ASN A 64 15.33 8.19 -3.54
CA ASN A 64 15.47 7.91 -2.12
C ASN A 64 16.42 6.72 -1.95
N PHE A 65 17.67 6.98 -1.59
CA PHE A 65 18.67 5.94 -1.30
C PHE A 65 18.63 5.45 0.15
N GLY A 66 18.09 6.27 1.05
CA GLY A 66 17.81 5.87 2.42
C GLY A 66 16.65 4.88 2.52
N ARG A 67 16.55 4.19 3.65
CA ARG A 67 15.41 3.31 3.95
C ARG A 67 14.15 4.15 4.13
N ASN A 68 13.17 4.00 3.23
CA ASN A 68 11.86 4.64 3.35
C ASN A 68 10.78 3.59 3.64
N ILE A 69 10.00 3.81 4.71
CA ILE A 69 8.88 2.96 5.10
C ILE A 69 7.59 3.61 4.59
N LYS A 70 7.11 3.18 3.43
CA LYS A 70 5.90 3.75 2.80
C LYS A 70 4.61 3.40 3.56
N TYR A 71 4.52 2.21 4.13
CA TYR A 71 3.31 1.71 4.81
C TYR A 71 3.60 1.47 6.29
N ALA A 72 3.34 2.48 7.11
CA ALA A 72 3.58 2.43 8.55
C ALA A 72 2.80 1.29 9.23
N CYS A 73 1.54 1.09 8.86
CA CYS A 73 0.71 0.01 9.42
C CYS A 73 1.35 -1.39 9.19
N ARG A 74 1.86 -1.67 7.98
CA ARG A 74 2.52 -2.94 7.67
C ARG A 74 3.84 -3.12 8.43
N LYS A 75 4.56 -2.03 8.72
CA LYS A 75 5.78 -2.05 9.53
C LYS A 75 5.46 -2.45 10.97
N VAL A 76 4.46 -1.82 11.58
CA VAL A 76 4.01 -2.16 12.94
C VAL A 76 3.60 -3.63 13.03
N LEU A 77 2.81 -4.11 12.06
CA LEU A 77 2.44 -5.53 11.99
C LEU A 77 3.66 -6.46 11.85
N ALA A 78 4.65 -6.09 11.05
CA ALA A 78 5.87 -6.88 10.86
C ALA A 78 6.81 -6.86 12.09
N ASP A 79 6.72 -5.83 12.92
CA ASP A 79 7.52 -5.69 14.15
C ASP A 79 6.90 -6.46 15.32
N SER A 80 5.57 -6.60 15.38
CA SER A 80 4.87 -7.38 16.42
C SER A 80 4.80 -8.89 16.15
N GLN A 81 5.02 -9.33 14.90
CA GLN A 81 5.02 -10.75 14.54
C GLN A 81 6.19 -11.52 15.18
N PRO A 82 5.99 -12.76 15.67
CA PRO A 82 7.03 -13.55 16.30
C PRO A 82 8.12 -13.96 15.30
N ARG A 83 9.38 -13.83 15.71
CA ARG A 83 10.55 -14.14 14.87
C ARG A 83 11.48 -15.15 15.53
N VAL A 84 11.99 -16.10 14.74
CA VAL A 84 13.07 -17.02 15.13
C VAL A 84 14.21 -16.86 14.13
N ARG A 85 15.40 -16.48 14.60
CA ARG A 85 16.59 -16.23 13.77
C ARG A 85 16.33 -15.28 12.57
N GLY A 86 15.54 -14.23 12.80
CA GLY A 86 15.19 -13.20 11.80
C GLY A 86 14.04 -13.54 10.85
N ARG A 87 13.51 -14.77 10.90
CA ARG A 87 12.38 -15.23 10.08
C ARG A 87 11.09 -15.22 10.89
N PHE A 88 9.94 -14.98 10.26
CA PHE A 88 8.65 -15.12 10.95
C PHE A 88 8.37 -16.58 11.30
N ALA A 89 7.89 -16.83 12.51
CA ALA A 89 7.44 -18.16 12.93
C ALA A 89 6.11 -18.52 12.25
N LYS A 90 5.94 -19.80 11.88
CA LYS A 90 4.66 -20.30 11.37
C LYS A 90 3.73 -20.55 12.55
N ALA A 91 2.43 -20.31 12.37
CA ALA A 91 1.39 -20.38 13.40
C ALA A 91 1.05 -21.80 13.90
N LYS A 92 2.05 -22.67 14.11
CA LYS A 92 1.91 -24.01 14.71
C LYS A 92 2.89 -24.26 15.87
N VAL A 93 3.68 -23.27 16.30
CA VAL A 93 4.77 -23.46 17.29
C VAL A 93 4.75 -22.37 18.38
N HIS A 94 3.59 -21.77 18.68
CA HIS A 94 3.46 -20.74 19.71
C HIS A 94 2.46 -21.14 20.80
N GLU A 95 2.48 -22.40 21.21
CA GLU A 95 2.32 -22.70 22.62
C GLU A 95 3.71 -23.05 23.17
N MET A 96 3.97 -22.76 24.44
CA MET A 96 5.23 -23.02 25.15
C MET A 96 6.36 -21.98 24.94
N THR A 97 6.18 -20.79 25.51
CA THR A 97 7.17 -20.13 26.41
C THR A 97 6.45 -19.09 27.27
N ALA A 98 5.42 -19.54 27.99
CA ALA A 98 4.92 -18.89 29.19
C ALA A 98 5.14 -19.85 30.36
N THR A 99 6.39 -20.24 30.57
CA THR A 99 6.82 -20.90 31.80
C THR A 99 7.82 -19.96 32.44
N ALA A 100 7.27 -19.11 33.30
CA ALA A 100 7.99 -18.36 34.33
C ALA A 100 8.21 -19.29 35.55
N PRO A 101 9.08 -18.98 36.53
CA PRO A 101 9.74 -17.69 36.83
C PRO A 101 11.15 -17.50 36.26
#